data_AF-A0A0F8XCL3-F1
#
_entry.id   AF-A0A0F8XCL3-F1
#
_cell.length_a   1.000
_cell.length_b   1.000
_cell.length_c   1.000
_cell.angle_alpha   90.00
_cell.angle_beta   90.00
_cell.angle_gamma   90.00
#
_symmetry.space_group_name_H-M   'P 1'
#
loop_
_entity.id
_entity.type
_entity.pdbx_description
1 polymer ?
#
loop_
_entity_poly.entity_id
_entity_poly.type
_entity_poly.pdbx_seq_one_letter_code
_entity_poly.pdbx_strand_id
1 'polypeptide(L)' 'VHVLPHDAEITAVDMVRAGRLATSVRKKFVIANPLTKSYYFFEWFKP' A
#
# COMPACT_ATOMS: atom_id res chain seq x y z
N VAL A 1 2.21 2.96 -9.11
CA VAL A 1 1.18 3.55 -8.23
C VAL A 1 -0.11 2.78 -8.46
N HIS A 2 -0.64 2.10 -7.45
CA HIS A 2 -1.92 1.40 -7.56
C HIS A 2 -3.03 2.33 -7.08
N VAL A 3 -3.99 2.61 -7.96
CA VAL A 3 -5.19 3.38 -7.64
C VAL A 3 -6.33 2.40 -7.50
N LEU A 4 -6.95 2.38 -6.33
CA LEU A 4 -8.07 1.50 -6.06
C LEU A 4 -9.39 2.29 -6.14
N PRO A 5 -10.46 1.68 -6.66
CA PRO A 5 -11.79 2.26 -6.61
C PRO A 5 -12.26 2.43 -5.16
N HIS A 6 -13.19 3.36 -4.97
CA HIS A 6 -13.64 3.83 -3.66
C HIS A 6 -14.08 2.70 -2.71
N ASP A 7 -14.81 1.72 -3.24
CA ASP A 7 -15.39 0.60 -2.47
C ASP A 7 -14.57 -0.69 -2.59
N ALA A 8 -13.31 -0.59 -3.02
CA ALA A 8 -12.46 -1.76 -3.12
C ALA A 8 -12.07 -2.26 -1.73
N GLU A 9 -12.55 -3.44 -1.35
CA GLU A 9 -12.04 -4.15 -0.19
C GLU A 9 -10.59 -4.58 -0.46
N ILE A 10 -9.65 -4.00 0.27
CA ILE A 10 -8.25 -4.41 0.26
C ILE A 10 -8.08 -5.52 1.27
N THR A 11 -7.72 -6.72 0.80
CA THR A 11 -7.37 -7.81 1.70
C THR A 11 -5.93 -7.63 2.23
N ALA A 12 -5.65 -8.17 3.42
CA ALA A 12 -4.29 -8.15 3.97
C ALA A 12 -3.26 -8.82 3.03
N VAL A 13 -3.68 -9.80 2.23
CA VAL A 13 -2.82 -10.46 1.23
C VAL A 13 -2.43 -9.49 0.12
N ASP A 14 -3.34 -8.63 -0.33
CA ASP A 14 -3.07 -7.65 -1.37
C ASP A 14 -2.08 -6.57 -0.89
N MET A 15 -2.11 -6.23 0.40
CA MET A 15 -1.07 -5.38 1.01
C MET A 15 0.31 -6.03 0.98
N VAL A 16 0.41 -7.33 1.30
CA VAL A 16 1.69 -8.06 1.26
C VAL A 16 2.20 -8.16 -0.19
N ARG A 17 1.32 -8.40 -1.16
CA ARG A 17 1.66 -8.42 -2.59
C ARG A 17 2.15 -7.06 -3.07
N ALA A 18 1.46 -5.98 -2.71
CA ALA A 18 1.88 -4.62 -3.01
C ALA A 18 3.24 -4.29 -2.37
N GLY A 19 3.45 -4.72 -1.11
CA GLY A 19 4.75 -4.63 -0.44
C GLY A 19 5.85 -5.40 -1.16
N ARG A 20 5.58 -6.63 -1.60
CA ARG A 20 6.53 -7.44 -2.39
C ARG A 20 6.84 -6.80 -3.74
N LEU A 21 5.86 -6.26 -4.45
CA LEU A 21 6.09 -5.49 -5.67
C LEU A 21 6.95 -4.25 -5.41
N ALA A 22 6.76 -3.60 -4.25
CA ALA A 22 7.54 -2.44 -3.84
C ALA A 22 8.94 -2.76 -3.28
N THR A 23 9.28 -4.04 -3.03
CA THR A 23 10.60 -4.42 -2.49
C THR A 23 11.76 -4.15 -3.46
N SER A 24 11.49 -4.03 -4.77
CA SER A 24 12.50 -3.68 -5.78
C SER A 24 12.86 -2.19 -5.82
N VAL A 25 12.08 -1.31 -5.16
CA VAL A 25 12.16 0.15 -5.37
C VAL A 25 12.37 1.01 -4.10
N ARG A 26 12.83 0.40 -2.98
CA ARG A 26 13.24 1.03 -1.67
C ARG A 26 12.42 0.61 -0.43
N LYS A 27 11.63 -0.48 -0.48
CA LYS A 27 10.91 -1.06 0.70
C LYS A 27 9.90 -0.13 1.40
N LYS A 28 9.57 1.02 0.81
CA LYS A 28 8.53 1.93 1.27
C LYS A 28 7.45 2.02 0.20
N PHE A 29 6.20 1.81 0.57
CA PHE A 29 5.06 2.02 -0.34
C PHE A 29 3.99 2.88 0.34
N VAL A 30 3.26 3.63 -0.49
CA VAL A 30 2.25 4.60 -0.04
C VAL A 30 0.90 4.19 -0.59
N ILE A 31 -0.11 4.16 0.28
CA ILE A 31 -1.52 4.03 -0.10
C ILE A 31 -2.17 5.39 0.11
N ALA A 32 -2.74 5.95 -0.95
CA ALA A 32 -3.53 7.18 -0.89
C ALA A 32 -5.01 6.82 -0.74
N ASN A 33 -5.67 7.35 0.30
CA ASN A 33 -7.10 7.25 0.47
C ASN A 33 -7.78 8.52 -0.07
N PRO A 34 -8.50 8.43 -1.20
CA PRO A 34 -9.14 9.59 -1.81
C PRO A 34 -10.34 10.13 -1.00
N LEU A 35 -10.96 9.30 -0.14
CA LEU A 35 -12.13 9.71 0.66
C LEU A 35 -11.75 10.67 1.78
N THR A 36 -10.75 10.29 2.56
CA THR A 36 -10.26 11.06 3.72
C THR A 36 -9.13 12.01 3.34
N LYS A 37 -8.71 12.01 2.06
CA LYS A 37 -7.52 12.72 1.55
C LYS A 37 -6.28 12.45 2.41
N SER A 38 -6.13 11.21 2.88
CA SER A 38 -5.03 10.78 3.75
C SER A 38 -4.06 9.86 3.01
N TYR A 39 -2.80 9.87 3.47
CA TYR A 39 -1.74 9.03 2.94
C TYR A 39 -1.25 8.09 4.05
N TYR A 40 -1.18 6.80 3.74
CA TYR A 40 -0.62 5.78 4.62
C TYR A 40 0.73 5.32 4.09
N PHE A 41 1.75 5.43 4.92
CA PHE A 41 3.11 5.01 4.61
C PHE A 41 3.39 3.66 5.25
N PHE A 42 3.84 2.70 4.43
CA PHE A 42 4.20 1.38 4.88
C PHE A 42 5.68 1.16 4.60
N GLU A 43 6.41 0.76 5.63
CA GLU A 43 7.82 0.41 5.55
C GLU A 43 7.99 -1.04 5.95
N TRP A 44 8.84 -1.76 5.23
CA TRP A 44 9.15 -3.12 5.61
C TRP A 44 9.97 -3.15 6.91
N PHE A 45 9.32 -3.53 8.00
CA PHE A 45 9.96 -3.72 9.29
C PHE A 45 10.69 -5.07 9.34
N LYS A 46 11.94 -5.05 9.80
CA LYS A 46 12.66 -6.25 10.25
C LYS A 46 12.80 -6.12 11.77
N PRO A 47 12.32 -7.10 12.56
CA PRO A 47 12.50 -7.08 14.02
C PRO A 47 13.98 -7.14 14.41
#